data_AF-A0A2N1RUS5-F1
#
_entry.id   AF-A0A2N1RUS5-F1
#
_cell.length_a   1.000
_cell.length_b   1.000
_cell.length_c   1.000
_cell.angle_alpha   90.00
_cell.angle_beta   90.00
_cell.angle_gamma   90.00
#
_symmetry.space_group_name_H-M   'P 1'
#
loop_
_entity.id
_entity.type
_entity.pdbx_description
1 polymer ?
#
loop_
_entity_poly.entity_id
_entity_poly.type
_entity_poly.pdbx_seq_one_letter_code
_entity_poly.pdbx_strand_id
1 'polypeptide(L)' 'MPGAMELVIIFLIVLVLFGAGKIPTIAKDIGSGIREFKKSIKDKPEDDQDKK' A
#
# COMPACT_ATOMS: atom_id res chain seq x y z
N MET A 1 -19.51 0.69 -15.59
CA MET A 1 -18.33 0.28 -14.79
C MET A 1 -17.28 -0.14 -15.80
N PRO A 2 -16.03 0.34 -15.71
CA PRO A 2 -15.01 -0.06 -16.66
C PRO A 2 -14.80 -1.57 -16.59
N GLY A 3 -14.75 -2.21 -17.75
CA GLY A 3 -14.51 -3.65 -17.86
C GLY A 3 -13.08 -4.01 -17.44
N ALA A 4 -12.85 -5.28 -17.11
CA ALA A 4 -11.50 -5.78 -16.77
C ALA A 4 -10.47 -5.45 -17.87
N MET A 5 -10.88 -5.48 -19.15
CA MET A 5 -10.02 -5.12 -20.28
C MET A 5 -9.65 -3.63 -20.31
N GLU A 6 -10.57 -2.72 -19.99
CA GLU A 6 -10.30 -1.28 -19.94
C GLU A 6 -9.33 -0.94 -18.79
N LEU A 7 -9.48 -1.60 -17.63
CA LEU A 7 -8.55 -1.43 -16.51
C LEU A 7 -7.12 -1.87 -16.86
N VAL A 8 -6.96 -2.96 -17.61
CA VAL A 8 -5.64 -3.43 -18.08
C VAL A 8 -5.00 -2.41 -19.04
N ILE A 9 -5.78 -1.81 -19.94
CA ILE A 9 -5.29 -0.79 -20.87
C ILE A 9 -4.84 0.46 -20.11
N ILE A 10 -5.64 0.92 -19.15
CA ILE A 10 -5.27 2.07 -18.30
C ILE A 10 -3.99 1.77 -17.52
N PHE A 11 -3.88 0.56 -16.95
CA PHE A 11 -2.69 0.14 -16.23
C PHE A 11 -1.45 0.12 -17.13
N LEU A 12 -1.56 -0.36 -18.37
CA LEU A 12 -0.47 -0.33 -19.34
C LEU A 12 -0.02 1.11 -19.66
N ILE A 13 -0.97 2.04 -19.85
CA ILE A 13 -0.63 3.46 -20.09
C ILE A 13 0.14 4.03 -18.89
N VAL A 14 -0.34 3.77 -17.68
CA VAL A 14 0.34 4.20 -16.44
C VAL A 14 1.74 3.60 -16.35
N LEU A 15 1.91 2.31 -16.68
CA LEU A 15 3.22 1.66 -16.68
C LEU A 15 4.19 2.27 -17.70
N VAL A 16 3.72 2.73 -18.86
CA VAL A 16 4.57 3.41 -19.86
C VAL A 16 4.98 4.80 -19.38
N LEU A 17 4.04 5.56 -18.78
CA LEU A 17 4.32 6.91 -18.27
C LEU A 17 5.26 6.93 -17.07
N PHE A 18 5.01 6.05 -16.10
CA PHE A 18 5.77 6.00 -14.86
C PHE A 18 6.96 5.03 -14.92
N GLY A 19 6.94 4.07 -15.85
CA GLY A 19 7.89 2.97 -15.94
C GLY A 19 7.50 1.81 -15.00
N ALA A 20 7.65 0.57 -15.47
CA ALA A 20 7.33 -0.63 -14.68
C ALA A 20 8.13 -0.76 -13.37
N GLY A 21 9.29 -0.10 -13.27
CA GLY A 21 10.10 -0.07 -12.06
C GLY A 21 9.64 0.92 -10.99
N LYS A 22 8.92 2.00 -11.34
CA LYS A 22 8.53 3.01 -10.34
C LYS A 22 7.34 2.59 -9.47
N ILE A 23 6.39 1.85 -10.03
CA ILE A 23 5.26 1.30 -9.28
C ILE A 23 5.72 0.43 -8.09
N PRO A 24 6.60 -0.58 -8.26
CA PRO A 24 7.06 -1.39 -7.13
C PRO A 24 7.93 -0.61 -6.14
N THR A 25 8.71 0.38 -6.57
CA THR A 25 9.46 1.26 -5.67
C THR A 25 8.52 2.06 -4.77
N ILE A 26 7.53 2.74 -5.35
CA ILE A 26 6.55 3.52 -4.59
C ILE A 26 5.73 2.61 -3.66
N ALA A 27 5.31 1.43 -4.14
CA ALA A 27 4.59 0.46 -3.32
C ALA A 27 5.44 -0.05 -2.14
N LYS A 28 6.74 -0.25 -2.33
CA LYS A 28 7.67 -0.67 -1.28
C LYS A 28 7.85 0.43 -0.24
N ASP A 29 8.01 1.68 -0.67
CA ASP A 29 8.20 2.83 0.22
C ASP A 29 6.95 3.12 1.04
N ILE A 30 5.78 3.13 0.38
CA ILE A 30 4.47 3.27 1.05
C ILE A 30 4.22 2.08 1.99
N GLY A 31 4.49 0.85 1.54
CA GLY A 31 4.28 -0.35 2.34
C GLY A 31 5.13 -0.39 3.60
N SER A 32 6.38 0.06 3.49
CA SER A 32 7.29 0.20 4.63
C SER A 32 6.78 1.26 5.60
N GLY A 33 6.37 2.43 5.11
CA GLY A 33 5.80 3.50 5.93
C GLY A 33 4.51 3.09 6.66
N ILE A 34 3.58 2.41 5.98
CA ILE A 34 2.35 1.89 6.60
C ILE A 34 2.68 0.84 7.66
N ARG A 35 3.67 -0.04 7.41
CA ARG A 35 4.10 -1.05 8.38
C ARG A 35 4.70 -0.43 9.64
N GLU A 36 5.57 0.57 9.47
CA GLU A 36 6.16 1.34 10.57
C GLU A 36 5.07 2.06 11.37
N PHE A 37 4.15 2.73 10.67
CA PHE A 37 3.02 3.45 11.27
C PHE A 37 2.12 2.53 12.09
N LYS A 38 1.75 1.36 11.53
CA LYS A 38 0.96 0.34 12.24
C LYS A 38 1.71 -0.17 13.47
N LYS A 39 3.02 -0.36 13.38
CA LYS A 39 3.85 -0.80 14.50
C LYS A 39 3.88 0.25 15.63
N SER A 40 4.09 1.52 15.31
CA SER A 40 4.08 2.61 16.30
C SER A 40 2.72 2.82 16.96
N ILE A 41 1.61 2.56 16.24
CA ILE A 41 0.26 2.60 16.83
C ILE A 41 0.03 1.40 17.75
N LYS A 42 0.53 0.21 17.40
CA LYS A 42 0.35 -1.01 18.20
C LYS A 42 1.31 -1.13 19.39
N ASP A 43 2.50 -0.54 19.30
CA ASP A 43 3.48 -0.44 20.40
C ASP A 43 3.11 0.68 21.40
N LYS A 44 2.07 1.48 21.11
CA LYS A 44 1.36 2.25 22.14
C LYS A 44 0.61 1.21 22.97
N PRO A 45 0.94 1.03 24.25
CA PRO A 45 0.44 -0.08 25.04
C PRO A 45 -1.08 -0.05 25.02
N GLU A 46 -1.69 -1.08 24.42
CA GLU A 46 -2.97 -1.61 24.87
C GLU A 46 -2.76 -2.22 26.27
N ASP A 47 -2.38 -1.38 27.23
CA ASP A 47 -2.49 -1.66 28.66
C ASP A 47 -3.90 -1.24 29.08
N ASP A 48 -4.92 -2.02 28.68
CA ASP A 48 -6.19 -2.04 29.42
C ASP A 48 -7.26 -3.09 29.02
N GLN A 49 -6.94 -4.20 28.33
CA GLN A 49 -7.96 -5.22 28.05
C GLN A 49 -7.42 -6.64 28.11
N ASP A 50 -7.13 -7.14 29.31
CA ASP A 50 -7.35 -8.55 29.70
C ASP A 50 -6.79 -8.86 31.10
N LYS A 51 -7.30 -8.16 32.14
CA LYS A 51 -7.31 -8.69 33.52
C LYS A 51 -8.46 -8.06 34.33
N LYS A 52 -9.68 -8.58 34.16
CA LYS A 52 -10.63 -8.79 35.27
C LYS A 52 -11.77 -9.71 34.88
#